data_AF-A0A1T4V9N0-F1
#
_entry.id   AF-A0A1T4V9N0-F1
#
_cell.length_a   1.000
_cell.length_b   1.000
_cell.length_c   1.000
_cell.angle_alpha   90.00
_cell.angle_beta   90.00
_cell.angle_gamma   90.00
#
_symmetry.space_group_name_H-M   'P 1'
#
loop_
_entity.id
_entity.type
_entity.pdbx_description
1 polymer ?
#
loop_
_entity_poly.entity_id
_entity_poly.type
_entity_poly.pdbx_seq_one_letter_code
_entity_poly.pdbx_strand_id
1 'polypeptide(L)'
;MNLHTEGLLPFLVTLFPELTKSEAESLYLLSIGMQNKDVGEIKCRTEHTIKKNIIAMFEKFNVNKQSELRIIYHCRLMTYMTFNIK
;
A
#
# COMPACT_ATOMS: atom_id res chain seq x y z
N MET A 1 15.61 -8.90 -1.12
CA MET A 1 15.42 -8.03 0.06
C MET A 1 15.39 -6.61 -0.49
N ASN A 2 14.22 -5.95 -0.51
CA ASN A 2 14.08 -4.63 -1.14
C ASN A 2 14.39 -3.53 -0.13
N LEU A 3 15.52 -2.87 -0.36
CA LEU A 3 16.00 -1.76 0.44
C LEU A 3 15.06 -0.53 0.47
N HIS A 4 14.12 -0.40 -0.48
CA HIS A 4 13.29 0.80 -0.61
C HIS A 4 12.10 0.89 0.36
N THR A 5 11.60 -0.21 0.90
CA THR A 5 10.41 -0.19 1.78
C THR A 5 10.70 -0.47 3.25
N GLU A 6 11.85 -1.06 3.59
CA GLU A 6 12.16 -1.47 4.98
C GLU A 6 12.17 -0.29 5.96
N GLY A 7 12.70 0.87 5.55
CA GLY A 7 12.68 2.08 6.38
C GLY A 7 11.29 2.72 6.51
N LEU A 8 10.41 2.50 5.53
CA LEU A 8 9.05 3.06 5.51
C LEU A 8 8.02 2.17 6.20
N LEU A 9 8.32 0.90 6.41
CA LEU A 9 7.36 -0.08 6.91
C LEU A 9 6.75 0.29 8.28
N PRO A 10 7.51 0.78 9.28
CA PRO A 10 6.91 1.21 10.56
C PRO A 10 5.90 2.34 10.38
N PHE A 11 6.20 3.28 9.48
CA PHE A 11 5.30 4.38 9.15
C PHE A 11 4.04 3.88 8.42
N LEU A 12 4.19 3.01 7.43
CA LEU A 12 3.06 2.44 6.69
C LEU A 12 2.12 1.64 7.60
N VAL A 13 2.65 0.87 8.54
CA VAL A 13 1.84 0.12 9.52
C VAL A 13 1.12 1.07 10.49
N THR A 14 1.72 2.22 10.81
CA THR A 14 1.06 3.27 11.62
C THR A 14 -0.09 3.92 10.85
N LEU A 15 0.09 4.16 9.55
CA LEU A 15 -0.91 4.83 8.71
C LEU A 15 -2.08 3.90 8.30
N PHE A 16 -1.81 2.60 8.22
CA PHE A 16 -2.77 1.57 7.81
C PHE A 16 -2.73 0.36 8.75
N PRO A 17 -3.16 0.50 10.00
CA PRO A 17 -3.11 -0.58 11.00
C PRO A 17 -4.00 -1.80 10.64
N GLU A 18 -5.00 -1.63 9.78
CA GLU A 18 -5.84 -2.73 9.28
C GLU A 18 -5.13 -3.62 8.23
N LEU A 19 -3.98 -3.16 7.71
CA LEU A 19 -3.20 -3.87 6.71
C LEU A 19 -2.09 -4.70 7.34
N THR A 20 -1.88 -5.89 6.78
CA THR A 20 -0.64 -6.63 6.98
C THR A 20 0.53 -5.86 6.37
N LYS A 21 1.75 -6.17 6.81
CA LYS A 21 2.99 -5.62 6.23
C LYS A 21 3.02 -5.76 4.71
N SER A 22 2.63 -6.93 4.20
CA SER A 22 2.63 -7.21 2.76
C SER A 22 1.61 -6.35 2.00
N GLU A 23 0.40 -6.19 2.53
CA GLU A 23 -0.63 -5.34 1.93
C GLU A 23 -0.22 -3.86 1.97
N ALA A 24 0.32 -3.37 3.10
CA ALA A 24 0.74 -1.99 3.26
C ALA A 24 1.85 -1.60 2.26
N GLU A 25 2.85 -2.49 2.08
CA GLU A 25 3.87 -2.32 1.05
C GLU A 25 3.29 -2.34 -0.37
N SER A 26 2.34 -3.25 -0.65
CA SER A 26 1.67 -3.30 -1.94
C SER A 26 0.89 -2.00 -2.19
N LEU A 27 0.18 -1.49 -1.19
CA LEU A 27 -0.55 -0.23 -1.28
C LEU A 27 0.38 0.95 -1.59
N TYR A 28 1.53 1.03 -0.91
CA TYR A 28 2.54 2.05 -1.17
C TYR A 28 3.01 2.03 -2.63
N LEU A 29 3.48 0.87 -3.11
CA LEU A 29 4.01 0.73 -4.47
C LEU A 29 2.94 1.05 -5.54
N LEU A 30 1.70 0.62 -5.31
CA LEU A 30 0.58 0.95 -6.19
C LEU A 30 0.24 2.45 -6.18
N SER A 31 0.40 3.11 -5.03
CA SER A 31 0.06 4.53 -4.86
C SER A 31 1.07 5.49 -5.49
N ILE A 32 2.31 5.03 -5.69
CA ILE A 32 3.34 5.74 -6.48
C ILE A 32 3.26 5.40 -7.98
N GLY A 33 2.24 4.65 -8.42
CA GLY A 33 1.95 4.41 -9.83
C GLY A 33 2.50 3.12 -10.43
N MET A 34 3.05 2.21 -9.61
CA MET A 34 3.55 0.93 -10.12
C MET A 34 2.42 0.01 -10.59
N GLN A 35 2.70 -0.79 -11.62
CA GLN A 35 1.76 -1.79 -12.09
C GLN A 35 1.86 -3.07 -11.26
N ASN A 36 0.78 -3.88 -11.26
CA ASN A 36 0.70 -5.11 -10.45
C ASN A 36 1.86 -6.09 -10.75
N LYS A 37 2.31 -6.13 -12.01
CA LYS A 37 3.47 -6.94 -12.43
C LYS A 37 4.75 -6.47 -11.77
N ASP A 38 5.05 -5.16 -11.85
CA ASP A 38 6.26 -4.56 -11.28
C ASP A 38 6.28 -4.70 -9.75
N VAL A 39 5.12 -4.52 -9.10
CA VAL A 39 4.98 -4.76 -7.66
C VAL A 39 5.30 -6.22 -7.31
N GLY A 40 4.87 -7.17 -8.15
CA GLY A 40 5.20 -8.58 -8.02
C GLY A 40 6.70 -8.83 -8.13
N GLU A 41 7.33 -8.30 -9.17
CA GLU A 41 8.77 -8.42 -9.41
C GLU A 41 9.59 -7.86 -8.24
N ILE A 42 9.29 -6.63 -7.82
CA ILE A 42 9.90 -6.01 -6.64
C ILE A 42 9.72 -6.95 -5.45
N LYS A 43 8.49 -7.28 -5.08
CA LYS A 43 8.23 -8.10 -3.87
C LYS A 43 8.65 -9.57 -4.01
N CYS A 44 9.24 -9.98 -5.14
CA CYS A 44 9.55 -11.37 -5.47
C CYS A 44 8.32 -12.29 -5.32
N ARG A 45 7.16 -11.84 -5.80
CA ARG A 45 5.87 -12.53 -5.78
C ARG A 45 5.27 -12.58 -7.17
N THR A 46 4.35 -13.52 -7.38
CA THR A 46 3.57 -13.57 -8.62
C THR A 46 2.57 -12.42 -8.69
N GLU A 47 2.23 -11.98 -9.90
CA GLU A 47 1.15 -10.99 -10.12
C GLU A 47 -0.18 -11.46 -9.51
N HIS A 48 -0.45 -12.77 -9.54
CA HIS A 48 -1.62 -13.36 -8.88
C HIS A 48 -1.64 -13.11 -7.37
N THR A 49 -0.48 -13.19 -6.70
CA THR A 49 -0.36 -12.87 -5.27
C THR A 49 -0.65 -11.38 -5.02
N ILE A 50 -0.18 -10.50 -5.90
CA ILE A 50 -0.47 -9.06 -5.78
C ILE A 50 -1.97 -8.78 -5.97
N LYS A 51 -2.62 -9.44 -6.93
CA LYS A 51 -4.08 -9.36 -7.11
C LYS A 51 -4.84 -9.82 -5.86
N LYS A 52 -4.40 -10.88 -5.20
CA LYS A 52 -4.97 -11.32 -3.91
C LYS A 52 -4.83 -10.26 -2.82
N ASN A 53 -3.67 -9.63 -2.69
CA ASN A 53 -3.49 -8.51 -1.75
C ASN A 53 -4.44 -7.35 -2.06
N ILE A 54 -4.63 -7.01 -3.34
CA ILE A 54 -5.55 -5.94 -3.77
C ILE A 54 -7.00 -6.27 -3.37
N ILE A 55 -7.44 -7.50 -3.59
CA ILE A 55 -8.78 -7.96 -3.19
C ILE A 55 -8.96 -7.90 -1.67
N ALA A 56 -7.98 -8.35 -0.91
CA ALA A 56 -8.04 -8.23 0.55
C ALA A 56 -8.12 -6.77 1.02
N MET A 57 -7.40 -5.85 0.36
CA MET A 57 -7.51 -4.41 0.64
C MET A 57 -8.87 -3.83 0.25
N PHE A 58 -9.47 -4.29 -0.85
CA PHE A 58 -10.84 -3.91 -1.22
C PHE A 58 -11.85 -4.23 -0.13
N GLU A 59 -11.76 -5.43 0.46
CA GLU A 59 -12.61 -5.83 1.58
C GLU A 59 -12.37 -4.96 2.82
N LYS A 60 -11.10 -4.73 3.18
CA LYS A 60 -10.72 -3.94 4.38
C LYS A 60 -11.13 -2.48 4.31
N PHE A 61 -11.07 -1.90 3.12
CA PHE A 61 -11.42 -0.49 2.91
C PHE A 61 -12.84 -0.29 2.37
N ASN A 62 -13.57 -1.37 2.09
CA ASN A 62 -14.89 -1.35 1.46
C ASN A 62 -14.92 -0.55 0.14
N VAL A 63 -14.01 -0.88 -0.77
CA VAL A 63 -13.87 -0.26 -2.10
C VAL A 63 -13.79 -1.33 -3.19
N ASN A 64 -13.96 -0.96 -4.45
CA ASN A 64 -13.93 -1.93 -5.56
C ASN A 64 -13.02 -1.56 -6.72
N LYS A 65 -12.37 -0.39 -6.66
CA LYS A 65 -11.40 0.06 -7.66
C LYS A 65 -10.05 0.31 -7.02
N GLN A 66 -9.00 -0.08 -7.74
CA GLN A 66 -7.61 0.19 -7.33
C GLN A 66 -7.31 1.69 -7.23
N SER A 67 -8.00 2.53 -8.00
CA SER A 67 -7.91 3.99 -7.87
C SER A 67 -8.36 4.49 -6.49
N GLU A 68 -9.38 3.86 -5.89
CA GLU A 68 -9.88 4.24 -4.57
C GLU A 68 -8.85 3.91 -3.47
N LEU A 69 -8.17 2.76 -3.58
CA LEU A 69 -7.05 2.43 -2.69
C LEU A 69 -5.95 3.51 -2.73
N ARG A 70 -5.59 3.98 -3.93
CA ARG A 70 -4.60 5.06 -4.09
C ARG A 70 -5.09 6.37 -3.46
N ILE A 71 -6.37 6.71 -3.65
CA ILE A 71 -6.98 7.90 -3.04
C ILE A 71 -6.90 7.80 -1.51
N ILE A 72 -7.30 6.66 -0.93
CA ILE A 72 -7.24 6.42 0.53
C ILE A 72 -5.80 6.60 1.03
N TYR A 73 -4.82 6.05 0.31
CA TYR A 73 -3.42 6.21 0.67
C TYR A 73 -3.02 7.68 0.78
N HIS A 74 -3.26 8.44 -0.29
CA HIS A 74 -2.88 9.85 -0.36
C HIS A 74 -3.66 10.71 0.64
N CYS A 75 -4.95 10.45 0.86
CA CYS A 75 -5.75 11.14 1.86
C CYS A 75 -5.20 10.95 3.28
N ARG A 76 -4.87 9.71 3.67
CA ARG A 76 -4.30 9.44 4.99
C ARG A 76 -2.92 10.05 5.13
N LEU A 77 -2.06 9.93 4.11
CA LEU A 77 -0.73 10.51 4.11
C LEU A 77 -0.78 12.05 4.29
N MET A 78 -1.61 12.73 3.50
CA MET A 78 -1.82 14.18 3.58
C MET A 78 -2.35 14.60 4.96
N THR A 79 -3.31 13.85 5.49
CA THR A 79 -3.85 14.08 6.84
C THR A 79 -2.74 13.97 7.88
N TYR A 80 -1.95 12.90 7.83
CA TYR A 80 -0.83 12.69 8.75
C TYR A 80 0.18 13.85 8.67
N MET A 81 0.62 14.23 7.46
CA MET A 81 1.57 15.33 7.26
C MET A 81 1.03 16.66 7.79
N THR A 82 -0.25 16.95 7.55
CA THR A 82 -0.89 18.21 7.98
C THR A 82 -0.93 18.35 9.51
N PHE A 83 -1.11 17.25 10.25
CA PHE A 83 -1.28 17.29 11.71
C PHE A 83 -0.03 16.95 12.51
N ASN A 84 0.99 16.29 11.92
CA ASN A 84 2.18 15.82 12.64
C ASN A 84 3.48 16.53 12.26
N ILE A 85 3.49 17.37 11.21
CA ILE A 85 4.63 18.23 10.89
C ILE A 85 4.33 19.60 11.53
N LYS A 86 4.77 19.78 12.78
CA LYS A 86 4.85 21.07 13.48
C LYS A 86 6.28 21.33 13.89
#